data_AF-A0A954ITI7-F1
#
_entry.id   AF-A0A954ITI7-F1
#
_cell.length_a   1.000
_cell.length_b   1.000
_cell.length_c   1.000
_cell.angle_alpha   90.00
_cell.angle_beta   90.00
_cell.angle_gamma   90.00
#
_symmetry.space_group_name_H-M   'P 1'
#
loop_
_entity.id
_entity.type
_entity.pdbx_description
1 polymer ?
#
loop_
_entity_poly.entity_id
_entity_poly.type
_entity_poly.pdbx_seq_one_letter_code
_entity_poly.pdbx_strand_id
1 'polypeptide(L)'
;TNVGDQDRFKINDNGSVSVGPDAVDEINLYPSNNDLLPSGNRGTVDIGAGNNSTADIERQILEGLNDTDLSHFTNNEVKATNSNPLSLNGDTGISAGFKDELKHIIGQSRCIPIFREIPVGNGNNCTYEIIKFVGVKVVDVKLVGNPKGVWVQPFTYVDDTVVPDTTGAPITEDTIFTTPVLIE
;
A
#
# COMPACT_ATOMS: atom_id res chain seq x y z
N THR A 1 4.65 -11.91 -19.56
CA THR A 1 5.15 -12.07 -18.19
C THR A 1 4.82 -10.79 -17.46
N ASN A 2 3.77 -10.82 -16.64
CA ASN A 2 3.35 -9.66 -15.87
C ASN A 2 4.49 -9.26 -14.94
N VAL A 3 4.83 -7.97 -14.95
CA VAL A 3 5.79 -7.42 -14.02
C VAL A 3 5.05 -7.25 -12.69
N GLY A 4 5.20 -8.22 -11.78
CA GLY A 4 4.58 -8.14 -10.45
C GLY A 4 3.80 -9.35 -9.97
N ASP A 5 3.92 -10.51 -10.63
CA ASP A 5 3.36 -11.79 -10.14
C ASP A 5 4.53 -12.78 -9.99
N GLN A 6 5.27 -12.66 -8.89
CA GLN A 6 6.30 -13.64 -8.53
C GLN A 6 5.97 -14.15 -7.12
N ASP A 7 6.12 -15.46 -6.90
CA ASP A 7 5.98 -16.11 -5.60
C ASP A 7 7.39 -16.52 -5.14
N ARG A 8 8.07 -15.61 -4.46
CA ARG A 8 9.50 -15.71 -4.08
C ARG A 8 9.74 -15.59 -2.60
N PHE A 9 8.78 -15.05 -1.87
CA PHE A 9 8.87 -14.82 -0.44
C PHE A 9 7.76 -15.57 0.26
N LYS A 10 8.11 -16.05 1.46
CA LYS A 10 7.20 -16.77 2.33
C LYS A 10 7.01 -15.98 3.60
N ILE A 11 5.75 -15.72 3.95
CA ILE A 11 5.38 -15.33 5.31
C ILE A 11 5.27 -16.59 6.16
N ASN A 12 6.13 -16.70 7.18
CA ASN A 12 6.09 -17.82 8.11
C ASN A 12 5.00 -17.62 9.16
N ASP A 13 4.60 -18.71 9.84
CA ASP A 13 3.54 -18.69 10.86
C ASP A 13 3.82 -17.69 12.01
N ASN A 14 5.09 -17.44 12.30
CA ASN A 14 5.53 -16.45 13.29
C ASN A 14 5.53 -15.00 12.76
N GLY A 15 5.06 -14.76 11.53
CA GLY A 15 5.02 -13.47 10.86
C GLY A 15 6.33 -13.02 10.20
N SER A 16 7.43 -13.77 10.37
CA SER A 16 8.73 -13.45 9.75
C SER A 16 8.74 -13.80 8.26
N VAL A 17 9.56 -13.08 7.48
CA VAL A 17 9.69 -13.29 6.03
C VAL A 17 10.95 -14.09 5.71
N SER A 18 10.82 -15.09 4.86
CA SER A 18 11.95 -15.89 4.33
C SER A 18 11.90 -15.97 2.82
N VAL A 19 13.04 -16.25 2.18
CA VAL A 19 13.09 -16.54 0.74
C VAL A 19 12.52 -17.94 0.49
N GLY A 20 11.60 -18.04 -0.46
CA GLY A 20 10.92 -19.27 -0.87
C GLY A 20 9.44 -19.01 -1.16
N PRO A 21 8.79 -19.81 -2.02
CA PRO A 21 7.40 -19.61 -2.38
C PRO A 21 6.43 -19.99 -1.24
N ASP A 22 5.27 -19.34 -1.17
CA ASP A 22 4.14 -19.66 -0.30
C ASP A 22 2.76 -19.70 -1.01
N ALA A 23 2.75 -19.71 -2.35
CA ALA A 23 1.56 -19.69 -3.20
C ALA A 23 0.75 -18.38 -3.14
N VAL A 24 1.37 -17.29 -2.68
CA VAL A 24 0.83 -15.94 -2.73
C VAL A 24 1.75 -15.04 -3.52
N ASP A 25 1.27 -14.53 -4.65
CA ASP A 25 2.08 -13.65 -5.50
C ASP A 25 2.40 -12.31 -4.80
N GLU A 26 3.63 -11.85 -4.95
CA GLU A 26 4.09 -10.55 -4.47
C GLU A 26 3.87 -9.43 -5.48
N ILE A 27 3.26 -8.35 -5.01
CA ILE A 27 3.05 -7.14 -5.79
C ILE A 27 4.21 -6.16 -5.55
N ASN A 28 4.88 -5.71 -6.62
CA ASN A 28 5.91 -4.68 -6.52
C ASN A 28 5.30 -3.26 -6.56
N LEU A 29 5.22 -2.58 -5.42
CA LEU A 29 4.73 -1.20 -5.29
C LEU A 29 5.65 -0.13 -5.89
N TYR A 30 6.87 -0.46 -6.30
CA TYR A 30 7.75 0.52 -6.93
C TYR A 30 7.33 0.80 -8.39
N PRO A 31 7.30 2.07 -8.85
CA PRO A 31 6.96 2.39 -10.24
C PRO A 31 7.92 1.69 -11.21
N SER A 32 7.39 0.94 -12.17
CA SER A 32 8.18 0.38 -13.26
C SER A 32 7.97 1.17 -14.54
N ASN A 33 9.02 1.44 -15.31
CA ASN A 33 8.90 2.12 -16.61
C ASN A 33 8.36 1.17 -17.71
N ASN A 34 7.28 0.44 -17.47
CA ASN A 34 6.61 -0.37 -18.49
C ASN A 34 5.19 0.13 -18.75
N ASP A 35 4.68 -0.13 -19.96
CA ASP A 35 3.39 0.38 -20.41
C ASP A 35 2.18 -0.25 -19.68
N LEU A 36 2.40 -1.34 -18.93
CA LEU A 36 1.36 -2.01 -18.12
C LEU A 36 1.24 -1.42 -16.71
N LEU A 37 2.28 -0.74 -16.23
CA LEU A 37 2.36 -0.05 -14.94
C LEU A 37 3.02 1.33 -15.13
N PRO A 38 2.47 2.20 -16.01
CA PRO A 38 3.05 3.50 -16.30
C PRO A 38 3.32 4.30 -15.03
N SER A 39 4.38 5.11 -15.06
CA SER A 39 4.72 6.06 -13.99
C SER A 39 3.49 6.91 -13.65
N GLY A 40 2.87 6.66 -12.49
CA GLY A 40 1.55 7.18 -12.11
C GLY A 40 0.64 6.14 -11.48
N ASN A 41 0.80 4.85 -11.80
CA ASN A 41 -0.02 3.77 -11.21
C ASN A 41 0.46 3.30 -9.83
N ARG A 42 1.62 3.77 -9.39
CA ARG A 42 2.22 3.41 -8.10
C ARG A 42 2.95 4.64 -7.58
N GLY A 43 2.72 4.99 -6.33
CA GLY A 43 3.20 6.23 -5.75
C GLY A 43 2.79 6.35 -4.29
N THR A 44 3.12 7.48 -3.71
CA THR A 44 2.68 7.91 -2.38
C THR A 44 1.59 8.96 -2.57
N VAL A 45 0.70 9.06 -1.58
CA VAL A 45 -0.37 10.06 -1.53
C VAL A 45 -0.24 10.85 -0.24
N ASP A 46 -0.56 12.14 -0.29
CA ASP A 46 -0.55 13.01 0.88
C ASP A 46 -1.74 12.65 1.77
N ILE A 47 -1.46 12.12 2.96
CA ILE A 47 -2.46 11.96 4.02
C ILE A 47 -2.00 12.81 5.20
N GLY A 48 -2.65 13.95 5.40
CA GLY A 48 -2.27 14.93 6.41
C GLY A 48 -2.15 16.33 5.82
N ALA A 49 -1.13 17.07 6.24
CA ALA A 49 -0.87 18.38 5.67
C ALA A 49 -0.53 18.25 4.18
N GLY A 50 -1.18 19.05 3.31
CA GLY A 50 -1.06 18.95 1.85
C GLY A 50 0.26 19.44 1.26
N ASN A 51 1.36 19.33 2.02
CA ASN A 51 2.71 19.67 1.61
C ASN A 51 3.58 18.43 1.64
N ASN A 52 4.39 18.25 0.60
CA ASN A 52 5.33 17.14 0.56
C ASN A 52 6.33 17.22 1.71
N SER A 53 6.51 16.10 2.41
CA SER A 53 7.38 16.04 3.57
C SER A 53 7.93 14.63 3.76
N THR A 54 9.21 14.43 3.44
CA THR A 54 9.88 13.15 3.67
C THR A 54 9.79 12.72 5.13
N ALA A 55 9.88 13.67 6.07
CA ALA A 55 9.80 13.37 7.50
C ALA A 55 8.41 12.85 7.91
N ASP A 56 7.34 13.40 7.32
CA ASP A 56 5.99 12.91 7.59
C ASP A 56 5.79 11.52 6.97
N ILE A 57 6.28 11.28 5.74
CA ILE A 57 6.27 9.96 5.10
C ILE A 57 7.02 8.93 5.96
N GLU A 58 8.24 9.25 6.41
CA GLU A 58 9.06 8.36 7.25
C GLU A 58 8.31 7.96 8.52
N ARG A 59 7.74 8.95 9.23
CA ARG A 59 6.94 8.71 10.42
C ARG A 59 5.69 7.89 10.12
N GLN A 60 4.95 8.18 9.05
CA GLN A 60 3.74 7.44 8.69
C GLN A 60 4.04 5.99 8.31
N ILE A 61 5.17 5.71 7.66
CA ILE A 61 5.61 4.34 7.37
C ILE A 61 5.88 3.56 8.66
N LEU A 62 6.58 4.20 9.61
CA LEU A 62 6.98 3.57 10.87
C LEU A 62 5.81 3.41 11.85
N GLU A 63 5.01 4.47 12.02
CA GLU A 63 4.07 4.66 13.13
C GLU A 63 2.60 4.73 12.69
N GLY A 64 2.34 4.88 11.39
CA GLY A 64 0.99 5.12 10.87
C GLY A 64 0.54 6.58 10.99
N LEU A 65 -0.76 6.81 10.76
CA LEU A 65 -1.36 8.13 10.88
C LEU A 65 -1.57 8.50 12.35
N ASN A 66 -1.43 9.77 12.67
CA ASN A 66 -1.70 10.32 13.99
C ASN A 66 -2.82 11.37 13.95
N ASP A 67 -3.23 11.86 15.13
CA ASP A 67 -4.30 12.87 15.26
C ASP A 67 -4.05 14.14 14.45
N THR A 68 -2.78 14.53 14.26
CA THR A 68 -2.43 15.70 13.44
C THR A 68 -2.71 15.44 11.97
N ASP A 69 -2.31 14.28 11.43
CA ASP A 69 -2.64 13.91 10.05
C ASP A 69 -4.15 13.86 9.85
N LEU A 70 -4.85 13.22 10.79
CA LEU A 70 -6.30 13.05 10.74
C LEU A 70 -7.03 14.39 10.84
N SER A 71 -6.50 15.38 11.57
CA SER A 71 -7.12 16.71 11.72
C SER A 71 -7.31 17.49 10.42
N HIS A 72 -6.63 17.09 9.35
CA HIS A 72 -6.79 17.65 8.01
C HIS A 72 -8.02 17.09 7.27
N PHE A 73 -8.66 16.04 7.80
CA PHE A 73 -9.83 15.39 7.22
C PHE A 73 -11.11 15.75 7.98
N THR A 74 -12.24 15.68 7.27
CA THR A 74 -13.54 15.88 7.89
C THR A 74 -13.77 14.82 8.96
N ASN A 75 -14.24 15.24 10.15
CA ASN A 75 -14.44 14.38 11.32
C ASN A 75 -13.18 13.66 11.83
N ASN A 76 -11.99 14.12 11.45
CA ASN A 76 -10.72 13.46 11.78
C ASN A 76 -10.67 11.98 11.32
N GLU A 77 -11.30 11.66 10.18
CA GLU A 77 -11.39 10.31 9.63
C GLU A 77 -10.88 10.25 8.19
N VAL A 78 -9.99 9.31 7.90
CA VAL A 78 -9.63 8.94 6.53
C VAL A 78 -10.59 7.86 6.06
N LYS A 79 -11.62 8.27 5.31
CA LYS A 79 -12.68 7.38 4.83
C LYS A 79 -12.73 7.37 3.31
N ALA A 80 -12.61 6.20 2.72
CA ALA A 80 -12.77 5.98 1.30
C ALA A 80 -13.71 4.80 1.06
N THR A 81 -14.67 4.97 0.16
CA THR A 81 -15.52 3.88 -0.31
C THR A 81 -15.67 3.95 -1.81
N ASN A 82 -16.09 2.85 -2.43
CA ASN A 82 -16.35 2.80 -3.85
C ASN A 82 -17.43 3.82 -4.32
N SER A 83 -18.38 4.17 -3.44
CA SER A 83 -19.45 5.15 -3.70
C SER A 83 -19.09 6.58 -3.30
N ASN A 84 -18.20 6.74 -2.33
CA ASN A 84 -17.65 8.03 -1.89
C ASN A 84 -16.12 7.94 -1.88
N PRO A 85 -15.46 8.12 -3.04
CA PRO A 85 -14.01 8.10 -3.13
C PRO A 85 -13.39 9.27 -2.36
N LEU A 86 -12.20 9.04 -1.80
CA LEU A 86 -11.38 10.06 -1.19
C LEU A 86 -10.34 10.56 -2.19
N SER A 87 -10.44 11.84 -2.57
CA SER A 87 -9.47 12.49 -3.44
C SER A 87 -8.24 12.90 -2.65
N LEU A 88 -7.07 12.37 -2.99
CA LEU A 88 -5.78 12.72 -2.39
C LEU A 88 -4.80 13.23 -3.46
N ASN A 89 -3.96 14.18 -3.08
CA ASN A 89 -2.82 14.57 -3.93
C ASN A 89 -1.72 13.53 -3.83
N GLY A 90 -0.94 13.39 -4.90
CA GLY A 90 0.27 12.57 -4.89
C GLY A 90 1.36 13.24 -4.06
N ASP A 91 2.14 12.45 -3.33
CA ASP A 91 3.28 12.96 -2.56
C ASP A 91 4.62 12.64 -3.27
N THR A 92 5.73 12.81 -2.57
CA THR A 92 7.08 12.49 -2.96
C THR A 92 7.16 10.99 -3.25
N GLY A 93 7.42 10.64 -4.51
CA GLY A 93 7.46 9.25 -4.95
C GLY A 93 8.43 8.38 -4.16
N ILE A 94 8.19 7.06 -4.19
CA ILE A 94 8.99 6.05 -3.49
C ILE A 94 10.48 6.21 -3.84
N SER A 95 11.28 6.58 -2.84
CA SER A 95 12.68 6.97 -3.06
C SER A 95 13.61 6.36 -2.01
N ALA A 96 14.92 6.45 -2.26
CA ALA A 96 15.92 5.97 -1.32
C ALA A 96 15.98 6.80 -0.01
N GLY A 97 15.27 7.94 0.07
CA GLY A 97 15.22 8.79 1.26
C GLY A 97 14.66 8.06 2.48
N PHE A 98 13.55 7.34 2.30
CA PHE A 98 12.88 6.56 3.35
C PHE A 98 13.07 5.05 3.19
N LYS A 99 14.25 4.64 2.68
CA LYS A 99 14.58 3.23 2.44
C LYS A 99 14.65 2.43 3.74
N ASP A 100 15.17 3.04 4.79
CA ASP A 100 15.49 2.33 6.03
C ASP A 100 14.21 2.08 6.85
N GLU A 101 13.24 2.98 6.75
CA GLU A 101 11.88 2.88 7.28
C GLU A 101 11.12 1.75 6.59
N LEU A 102 11.14 1.72 5.25
CA LEU A 102 10.51 0.63 4.49
C LEU A 102 11.14 -0.73 4.84
N LYS A 103 12.47 -0.78 5.07
CA LYS A 103 13.14 -2.02 5.52
C LYS A 103 12.78 -2.40 6.95
N HIS A 104 12.58 -1.41 7.83
CA HIS A 104 12.22 -1.64 9.22
C HIS A 104 10.87 -2.36 9.36
N ILE A 105 9.95 -2.12 8.41
CA ILE A 105 8.60 -2.68 8.43
C ILE A 105 8.46 -4.02 7.68
N ILE A 106 9.56 -4.63 7.20
CA ILE A 106 9.52 -5.97 6.60
C ILE A 106 8.96 -6.97 7.62
N GLY A 107 8.00 -7.78 7.20
CA GLY A 107 7.28 -8.74 8.03
C GLY A 107 6.16 -8.13 8.88
N GLN A 108 6.00 -6.80 8.89
CA GLN A 108 4.92 -6.14 9.61
C GLN A 108 3.70 -5.95 8.70
N SER A 109 2.50 -6.12 9.28
CA SER A 109 1.25 -5.79 8.58
C SER A 109 1.11 -4.28 8.46
N ARG A 110 0.68 -3.82 7.29
CA ARG A 110 0.44 -2.42 6.96
C ARG A 110 -0.83 -2.28 6.13
N CYS A 111 -1.32 -1.05 6.06
CA CYS A 111 -2.47 -0.69 5.24
C CYS A 111 -2.01 0.17 4.06
N ILE A 112 -2.53 -0.07 2.86
CA ILE A 112 -2.27 0.76 1.68
C ILE A 112 -3.60 1.25 1.04
N PRO A 113 -3.63 2.47 0.50
CA PRO A 113 -4.77 2.96 -0.27
C PRO A 113 -4.82 2.33 -1.66
N ILE A 114 -6.02 2.01 -2.13
CA ILE A 114 -6.28 1.52 -3.49
C ILE A 114 -7.12 2.56 -4.22
N PHE A 115 -6.69 2.90 -5.44
CA PHE A 115 -7.35 3.86 -6.30
C PHE A 115 -8.09 3.18 -7.46
N ARG A 116 -9.08 3.85 -8.06
CA ARG A 116 -9.88 3.27 -9.16
C ARG A 116 -9.30 3.53 -10.56
N GLU A 117 -8.79 4.74 -10.81
CA GLU A 117 -8.35 5.16 -12.14
C GLU A 117 -6.93 5.70 -12.13
N ILE A 118 -6.26 5.63 -13.28
CA ILE A 118 -4.92 6.20 -13.43
C ILE A 118 -4.97 7.68 -13.05
N PRO A 119 -4.19 8.10 -12.04
CA PRO A 119 -4.18 9.47 -11.57
C PRO A 119 -3.91 10.49 -12.67
N VAL A 120 -4.62 11.62 -12.62
CA VAL A 120 -4.42 12.73 -13.57
C VAL A 120 -3.33 13.66 -13.03
N GLY A 121 -2.35 14.01 -13.86
CA GLY A 121 -1.25 14.90 -13.50
C GLY A 121 0.06 14.17 -13.17
N ASN A 122 1.10 14.91 -12.75
CA ASN A 122 2.43 14.37 -12.48
C ASN A 122 2.97 14.85 -11.13
N GLY A 123 3.61 13.94 -10.38
CA GLY A 123 4.24 14.26 -9.08
C GLY A 123 3.23 14.81 -8.08
N ASN A 124 3.58 15.92 -7.41
CA ASN A 124 2.69 16.58 -6.44
C ASN A 124 1.41 17.18 -7.05
N ASN A 125 1.34 17.32 -8.37
CA ASN A 125 0.14 17.79 -9.07
C ASN A 125 -0.75 16.62 -9.55
N CYS A 126 -0.46 15.41 -9.08
CA CYS A 126 -1.20 14.21 -9.41
C CYS A 126 -2.34 14.03 -8.40
N THR A 127 -3.54 13.64 -8.84
CA THR A 127 -4.67 13.39 -7.95
C THR A 127 -5.15 11.95 -8.07
N TYR A 128 -5.24 11.27 -6.93
CA TYR A 128 -5.67 9.89 -6.77
C TYR A 128 -7.08 9.83 -6.19
N GLU A 129 -7.96 9.03 -6.80
CA GLU A 129 -9.27 8.71 -6.22
C GLU A 129 -9.21 7.39 -5.46
N ILE A 130 -8.98 7.48 -4.14
CA ILE A 130 -8.91 6.33 -3.26
C ILE A 130 -10.32 5.80 -3.01
N ILE A 131 -10.52 4.50 -3.20
CA ILE A 131 -11.84 3.85 -3.07
C ILE A 131 -11.90 2.83 -1.93
N LYS A 132 -10.74 2.36 -1.45
CA LYS A 132 -10.64 1.44 -0.32
C LYS A 132 -9.22 1.41 0.23
N PHE A 133 -9.10 0.77 1.39
CA PHE A 133 -7.85 0.48 2.06
C PHE A 133 -7.71 -1.04 2.19
N VAL A 134 -6.51 -1.57 1.93
CA VAL A 134 -6.25 -3.02 2.02
C VAL A 134 -5.04 -3.31 2.88
N GLY A 135 -5.12 -4.42 3.60
CA GLY A 135 -4.00 -4.93 4.39
C GLY A 135 -2.97 -5.63 3.50
N VAL A 136 -1.70 -5.37 3.78
CA VAL A 136 -0.55 -6.00 3.13
C VAL A 136 0.54 -6.28 4.17
N LYS A 137 1.48 -7.15 3.81
CA LYS A 137 2.74 -7.33 4.55
C LYS A 137 3.90 -7.05 3.61
N VAL A 138 4.84 -6.23 4.07
CA VAL A 138 6.07 -5.94 3.29
C VAL A 138 6.99 -7.13 3.37
N VAL A 139 7.42 -7.66 2.23
CA VAL A 139 8.24 -8.88 2.16
C VAL A 139 9.66 -8.64 1.67
N ASP A 140 9.89 -7.62 0.84
CA ASP A 140 11.25 -7.20 0.48
C ASP A 140 11.31 -5.73 0.05
N VAL A 141 12.47 -5.10 0.25
CA VAL A 141 12.72 -3.70 -0.11
C VAL A 141 14.13 -3.55 -0.69
N LYS A 142 14.19 -3.14 -1.96
CA LYS A 142 15.43 -2.82 -2.68
C LYS A 142 15.28 -1.53 -3.46
N LEU A 143 15.81 -0.43 -2.92
CA LEU A 143 15.76 0.89 -3.58
C LEU A 143 17.09 1.35 -4.20
N VAL A 144 18.11 0.46 -4.17
CA VAL A 144 19.45 0.69 -4.73
C VAL A 144 19.80 -0.43 -5.70
N GLY A 145 20.49 -0.09 -6.80
CA GLY A 145 20.79 -1.01 -7.90
C GLY A 145 19.56 -1.32 -8.75
N ASN A 146 19.65 -2.36 -9.59
CA ASN A 146 18.55 -2.87 -10.41
C ASN A 146 18.33 -4.38 -10.17
N PRO A 147 17.08 -4.89 -10.25
CA PRO A 147 15.84 -4.12 -10.24
C PRO A 147 15.61 -3.45 -8.87
N LYS A 148 14.86 -2.35 -8.86
CA LYS A 148 14.33 -1.73 -7.64
C LYS A 148 12.91 -2.22 -7.37
N GLY A 149 12.55 -2.31 -6.11
CA GLY A 149 11.21 -2.72 -5.72
C GLY A 149 10.91 -2.58 -4.24
N VAL A 150 9.61 -2.51 -3.97
CA VAL A 150 9.00 -2.69 -2.64
C VAL A 150 7.96 -3.77 -2.85
N TRP A 151 8.24 -4.99 -2.42
CA TRP A 151 7.36 -6.12 -2.63
C TRP A 151 6.48 -6.33 -1.42
N VAL A 152 5.19 -6.55 -1.68
CA VAL A 152 4.19 -6.80 -0.65
C VAL A 152 3.33 -8.00 -1.03
N GLN A 153 2.82 -8.71 -0.02
CA GLN A 153 1.77 -9.71 -0.18
C GLN A 153 0.49 -9.23 0.50
N PRO A 154 -0.70 -9.61 0.02
CA PRO A 154 -1.95 -9.40 0.73
C PRO A 154 -1.87 -10.03 2.13
N PHE A 155 -2.33 -9.31 3.15
CA PHE A 155 -2.31 -9.83 4.52
C PHE A 155 -3.41 -9.18 5.35
N THR A 156 -3.93 -9.87 6.35
CA THR A 156 -4.92 -9.29 7.26
C THR A 156 -4.30 -8.17 8.08
N TYR A 157 -4.92 -6.99 8.04
CA TYR A 157 -4.57 -5.86 8.90
C TYR A 157 -5.64 -5.69 9.98
N VAL A 158 -5.20 -5.56 11.23
CA VAL A 158 -6.06 -5.41 12.40
C VAL A 158 -5.47 -4.30 13.25
N ASP A 159 -6.30 -3.32 13.60
CA ASP A 159 -5.94 -2.18 14.43
C ASP A 159 -7.21 -1.68 15.14
N ASP A 160 -7.10 -1.15 16.36
CA ASP A 160 -8.24 -0.70 17.16
C ASP A 160 -8.83 0.63 16.67
N THR A 161 -8.10 1.35 15.81
CA THR A 161 -8.56 2.58 15.14
C THR A 161 -9.29 2.31 13.82
N VAL A 162 -9.30 1.05 13.34
CA VAL A 162 -10.01 0.68 12.11
C VAL A 162 -11.50 0.52 12.39
N VAL A 163 -12.31 1.32 11.72
CA VAL A 163 -13.78 1.18 11.74
C VAL A 163 -14.19 0.23 10.62
N PRO A 164 -14.68 -0.98 10.92
CA PRO A 164 -15.17 -1.89 9.88
C PRO A 164 -16.44 -1.31 9.24
N ASP A 165 -16.61 -1.55 7.95
CA ASP A 165 -17.88 -1.25 7.30
C ASP A 165 -18.99 -2.13 7.91
N THR A 166 -19.87 -1.52 8.69
CA THR A 166 -20.98 -2.18 9.37
C THR A 166 -22.29 -2.08 8.58
N THR A 167 -22.26 -1.47 7.39
CA THR A 167 -23.47 -1.25 6.57
C THR A 167 -24.03 -2.53 5.95
N GLY A 168 -23.33 -3.66 6.11
CA GLY A 168 -23.71 -4.93 5.49
C GLY A 168 -23.54 -4.90 3.97
N ALA A 169 -22.80 -3.93 3.43
CA ALA A 169 -22.32 -3.98 2.06
C ALA A 169 -21.64 -5.34 1.85
N PRO A 170 -21.95 -6.05 0.74
CA PRO A 170 -21.25 -7.29 0.43
C PRO A 170 -19.77 -7.00 0.50
N ILE A 171 -19.01 -7.80 1.25
CA ILE A 171 -17.57 -7.85 1.09
C ILE A 171 -17.38 -8.38 -0.33
N THR A 172 -17.23 -7.45 -1.29
CA THR A 172 -16.68 -7.80 -2.59
C THR A 172 -15.23 -8.12 -2.32
N GLU A 173 -14.95 -9.41 -2.18
CA GLU A 173 -13.58 -9.91 -2.23
C GLU A 173 -13.01 -9.47 -3.58
N ASP A 174 -12.15 -8.46 -3.57
CA ASP A 174 -11.21 -8.27 -4.66
C ASP A 174 -10.13 -9.31 -4.47
N THR A 175 -10.39 -10.50 -5.01
CA THR A 175 -9.44 -11.61 -4.98
C THR A 175 -8.26 -11.28 -5.88
N ILE A 176 -7.08 -11.18 -5.29
CA ILE A 176 -5.86 -11.56 -6.01
C ILE A 176 -5.90 -13.09 -6.01
N PHE A 177 -5.98 -13.70 -7.19
CA PHE A 177 -6.15 -15.15 -7.33
C PHE A 177 -5.06 -15.88 -6.55
N THR A 178 -5.42 -16.57 -5.47
CA THR A 178 -4.66 -17.72 -4.96
C THR A 178 -5.45 -18.99 -5.28
N THR A 179 -4.73 -20.11 -5.39
CA THR A 179 -5.37 -21.40 -5.65
C THR A 179 -6.15 -21.80 -4.39
N PRO A 180 -7.44 -22.18 -4.48
CA PRO A 180 -8.20 -22.57 -3.30
C PRO A 180 -7.55 -23.77 -2.60
N VAL A 181 -7.32 -23.64 -1.29
CA VAL A 181 -6.88 -24.73 -0.42
C VAL A 181 -8.02 -25.07 0.53
N LEU A 182 -8.39 -26.36 0.57
CA LEU A 182 -9.35 -26.89 1.54
C LEU A 182 -8.62 -27.07 2.88
N ILE A 183 -9.16 -26.52 3.97
CA ILE A 183 -8.70 -26.82 5.32
C ILE A 183 -9.67 -27.85 5.91
N GLU A 184 -9.15 -29.03 6.24
CA GLU A 184 -9.84 -30.04 7.07
C GLU A 184 -9.68 -29.73 8.57
#